data_AF-A0A6M8VLZ4-F1
#
_entry.id   AF-A0A6M8VLZ4-F1
#
_cell.length_a   1.000
_cell.length_b   1.000
_cell.length_c   1.000
_cell.angle_alpha   90.00
_cell.angle_beta   90.00
_cell.angle_gamma   90.00
#
_symmetry.space_group_name_H-M   'P 1'
#
loop_
_entity.id
_entity.type
_entity.pdbx_description
1 polymer ?
#
loop_
_entity_poly.entity_id
_entity_poly.type
_entity_poly.pdbx_seq_one_letter_code
_entity_poly.pdbx_strand_id
1 'polypeptide(L)'
;MKTKFFIYIVFNCFILFNSFTYSQEEIPWEVKQRLINKLDSADVRGVIASIEDYNVIDAKEKIEQVFWNTNFTRSEQYSLLKLLYKFGSNLTQKYALAYIDTLEINPFGNSTLGLSVLYYQVSASEILMKLGDYSKANLVFEYLQYEYPKISQLEISILSRLLNNIPQYYEAAKIELVRAVQEAFFYRDRYYALEVLYNHNQQETIPLMKQMFVEDEDPTNRLWSLDTLTVKHKDEEIHTLLKQRLSQDPDFYLRYKIAMKLLYSFGYLSDYKFVADYLPSEQNAEIKEGLLINMSAYKPRKPDSSASITDLLTELVNMTDTANLYTWLGDLNFSNELKSILITAKTNLLEGDSLACRIQVKAFQDLVDNVYKDSLNSDPRFVTIEGWKFLYWNAQYILDRLPKL
;
A
#
# COMPACT_ATOMS: atom_id res chain seq x y z
N MET A 1 -12.70 9.08 25.56
CA MET A 1 -12.51 8.78 24.12
C MET A 1 -12.04 7.33 23.87
N LYS A 2 -11.13 6.78 24.69
CA LYS A 2 -10.61 5.40 24.54
C LYS A 2 -11.66 4.29 24.68
N THR A 3 -12.66 4.45 25.56
CA THR A 3 -13.69 3.41 25.80
C THR A 3 -14.68 3.24 24.64
N LYS A 4 -15.01 4.33 23.92
CA LYS A 4 -15.91 4.27 22.76
C LYS A 4 -15.25 3.62 21.54
N PHE A 5 -13.94 3.79 21.38
CA PHE A 5 -13.16 3.15 20.31
C PHE A 5 -13.02 1.64 20.52
N PHE A 6 -12.81 1.20 21.77
CA PHE A 6 -12.73 -0.21 22.10
C PHE A 6 -14.07 -0.94 21.87
N ILE A 7 -15.20 -0.33 22.24
CA ILE A 7 -16.54 -0.88 21.97
C ILE A 7 -16.80 -0.98 20.46
N TYR A 8 -16.36 0.01 19.68
CA TYR A 8 -16.53 -0.02 18.22
C TYR A 8 -15.70 -1.13 17.56
N ILE A 9 -14.47 -1.38 18.02
CA ILE A 9 -13.64 -2.50 17.52
C ILE A 9 -14.26 -3.84 17.90
N VAL A 10 -14.69 -4.02 19.16
CA VAL A 10 -15.32 -5.27 19.59
C VAL A 10 -16.63 -5.53 18.83
N PHE A 11 -17.43 -4.50 18.57
CA PHE A 11 -18.68 -4.62 17.82
C PHE A 11 -18.44 -4.94 16.33
N ASN A 12 -17.41 -4.35 15.70
CA ASN A 12 -17.03 -4.71 14.32
C ASN A 12 -16.41 -6.11 14.24
N CYS A 13 -15.61 -6.53 15.21
CA CYS A 13 -15.14 -7.91 15.30
C CYS A 13 -16.30 -8.90 15.52
N PHE A 14 -17.32 -8.52 16.31
CA PHE A 14 -18.51 -9.35 16.53
C PHE A 14 -19.38 -9.44 15.27
N ILE A 15 -19.53 -8.37 14.49
CA ILE A 15 -20.24 -8.39 13.20
C ILE A 15 -19.45 -9.20 12.16
N LEU A 16 -18.12 -9.10 12.13
CA LEU A 16 -17.27 -9.91 11.24
C LEU A 16 -17.27 -11.39 11.64
N PHE A 17 -17.32 -11.72 12.92
CA PHE A 17 -17.54 -13.09 13.37
C PHE A 17 -18.95 -13.59 13.02
N ASN A 18 -19.97 -12.72 13.09
CA ASN A 18 -21.34 -13.08 12.72
C ASN A 18 -21.56 -13.21 11.21
N SER A 19 -20.80 -12.50 10.37
CA SER A 19 -20.86 -12.70 8.91
C SER A 19 -20.12 -13.96 8.45
N PHE A 20 -19.20 -14.51 9.25
CA PHE A 20 -18.67 -15.87 9.06
C PHE A 20 -19.60 -16.96 9.63
N THR A 21 -20.52 -16.61 10.54
CA THR A 21 -21.59 -17.48 11.04
C THR A 21 -22.97 -17.15 10.47
N TYR A 22 -23.05 -16.52 9.29
CA TYR A 22 -24.08 -16.95 8.33
C TYR A 22 -23.65 -18.33 7.83
N SER A 23 -23.72 -19.29 8.75
CA SER A 23 -23.49 -20.70 8.49
C SER A 23 -24.46 -21.08 7.39
N GLN A 24 -23.89 -21.58 6.29
CA GLN A 24 -24.55 -22.50 5.38
C GLN A 24 -25.59 -23.30 6.18
N GLU A 25 -26.88 -23.15 5.85
CA GLU A 25 -27.87 -24.10 6.36
C GLU A 25 -27.31 -25.49 6.09
N GLU A 26 -27.10 -26.27 7.15
CA GLU A 26 -26.55 -27.61 7.00
C GLU A 26 -27.52 -28.38 6.11
N ILE A 27 -27.07 -28.72 4.90
CA ILE A 27 -27.95 -29.38 3.95
C ILE A 27 -28.40 -30.73 4.54
N PRO A 28 -29.66 -31.15 4.31
CA PRO A 28 -30.17 -32.40 4.85
C PRO A 28 -29.30 -33.59 4.47
N TRP A 29 -29.22 -34.59 5.36
CA TRP A 29 -28.42 -35.81 5.15
C TRP A 29 -28.74 -36.49 3.81
N GLU A 30 -30.02 -36.52 3.44
CA GLU A 30 -30.50 -37.10 2.18
C GLU A 30 -29.92 -36.35 0.97
N VAL A 31 -29.75 -35.03 1.08
CA VAL A 31 -29.13 -34.20 0.05
C VAL A 31 -27.63 -34.49 -0.05
N LYS A 32 -26.93 -34.59 1.10
CA LYS A 32 -25.50 -34.98 1.15
C LYS A 32 -25.29 -36.34 0.47
N GLN A 33 -26.06 -37.36 0.87
CA GLN A 33 -25.96 -38.71 0.31
C GLN A 33 -26.31 -38.75 -1.18
N ARG A 34 -27.31 -37.98 -1.62
CA ARG A 34 -27.64 -37.86 -3.04
C ARG A 34 -26.48 -37.26 -3.84
N LEU A 35 -25.77 -36.25 -3.32
CA LEU A 35 -24.59 -35.69 -3.98
C LEU A 35 -23.44 -36.70 -4.05
N ILE A 36 -23.18 -37.42 -2.95
CA ILE A 36 -22.13 -38.45 -2.88
C ILE A 36 -22.42 -39.58 -3.87
N ASN A 37 -23.64 -40.12 -3.89
CA ASN A 37 -24.03 -41.20 -4.80
C ASN A 37 -23.99 -40.78 -6.27
N LYS A 38 -24.22 -39.49 -6.57
CA LYS A 38 -24.11 -38.97 -7.94
C LYS A 38 -22.69 -38.96 -8.49
N LEU A 39 -21.66 -39.14 -7.65
CA LEU A 39 -20.28 -39.31 -8.13
C LEU A 39 -20.06 -40.61 -8.91
N ASP A 40 -20.96 -41.60 -8.79
CA ASP A 40 -20.94 -42.82 -9.59
C ASP A 40 -21.62 -42.67 -10.96
N SER A 41 -22.31 -41.54 -11.18
CA SER A 41 -23.06 -41.29 -12.41
C SER A 41 -22.13 -41.15 -13.62
N ALA A 42 -22.66 -41.46 -14.81
CA ALA A 42 -22.02 -41.09 -16.07
C ALA A 42 -22.07 -39.57 -16.32
N ASP A 43 -23.02 -38.88 -15.70
CA ASP A 43 -23.17 -37.41 -15.75
C ASP A 43 -22.96 -36.82 -14.34
N VAL A 44 -21.81 -36.20 -14.15
CA VAL A 44 -21.38 -35.57 -12.89
C VAL A 44 -21.45 -34.04 -12.95
N ARG A 45 -22.09 -33.48 -14.00
CA ARG A 45 -22.18 -32.03 -14.19
C ARG A 45 -22.82 -31.35 -12.99
N GLY A 46 -22.12 -30.34 -12.46
CA GLY A 46 -22.57 -29.56 -11.31
C GLY A 46 -22.48 -30.28 -9.95
N VAL A 47 -22.23 -31.60 -9.92
CA VAL A 47 -22.13 -32.38 -8.67
C VAL A 47 -20.89 -31.96 -7.88
N ILE A 48 -19.73 -31.86 -8.53
CA ILE A 48 -18.46 -31.46 -7.91
C ILE A 48 -18.56 -30.05 -7.32
N ALA A 49 -19.14 -29.10 -8.09
CA ALA A 49 -19.37 -27.74 -7.63
C ALA A 49 -20.32 -27.71 -6.41
N SER A 50 -21.41 -28.48 -6.44
CA SER A 50 -22.32 -28.58 -5.29
C SER A 50 -21.63 -29.16 -4.05
N ILE A 51 -20.76 -30.15 -4.20
CA ILE A 51 -19.96 -30.70 -3.09
C ILE A 51 -19.02 -29.63 -2.51
N GLU A 52 -18.39 -28.83 -3.38
CA GLU A 52 -17.51 -27.72 -2.99
C GLU A 52 -18.26 -26.63 -2.22
N ASP A 53 -19.39 -26.18 -2.77
CA ASP A 53 -20.23 -25.08 -2.27
C ASP A 53 -20.86 -25.44 -0.92
N TYR A 54 -21.41 -26.66 -0.78
CA TYR A 54 -22.00 -27.15 0.46
C TYR A 54 -20.98 -27.77 1.44
N ASN A 55 -19.69 -27.75 1.09
CA ASN A 55 -18.61 -28.30 1.91
C ASN A 55 -18.89 -29.73 2.43
N VAL A 56 -19.29 -30.63 1.53
CA VAL A 56 -19.71 -32.01 1.89
C VAL A 56 -18.49 -32.89 2.17
N ILE A 57 -17.90 -32.75 3.36
CA ILE A 57 -16.67 -33.44 3.78
C ILE A 57 -16.80 -34.97 3.70
N ASP A 58 -17.98 -35.52 3.98
CA ASP A 58 -18.27 -36.96 3.91
C ASP A 58 -18.07 -37.55 2.50
N ALA A 59 -18.02 -36.70 1.46
CA ALA A 59 -17.71 -37.14 0.10
C ALA A 59 -16.26 -37.60 -0.07
N LYS A 60 -15.36 -37.31 0.88
CA LYS A 60 -13.92 -37.58 0.77
C LYS A 60 -13.60 -39.02 0.35
N GLU A 61 -14.06 -40.02 1.09
CA GLU A 61 -13.78 -41.43 0.79
C GLU A 61 -14.35 -41.83 -0.57
N LYS A 62 -15.51 -41.29 -0.94
CA LYS A 62 -16.10 -41.56 -2.25
C LYS A 62 -15.28 -40.95 -3.36
N ILE A 63 -14.83 -39.71 -3.21
CA ILE A 63 -13.94 -39.04 -4.17
C ILE A 63 -12.66 -39.85 -4.34
N GLU A 64 -12.06 -40.35 -3.25
CA GLU A 64 -10.86 -41.20 -3.31
C GLU A 64 -11.07 -42.46 -4.16
N GLN A 65 -12.24 -43.09 -4.05
CA GLN A 65 -12.61 -44.29 -4.81
C GLN A 65 -12.84 -44.00 -6.30
N VAL A 66 -13.54 -42.89 -6.62
CA VAL A 66 -13.96 -42.62 -8.00
C VAL A 66 -12.99 -41.74 -8.79
N PHE A 67 -11.97 -41.17 -8.15
CA PHE A 67 -11.06 -40.17 -8.74
C PHE A 67 -10.56 -40.56 -10.15
N TRP A 68 -10.18 -41.83 -10.33
CA TRP A 68 -9.62 -42.35 -11.59
C TRP A 68 -10.66 -42.90 -12.58
N ASN A 69 -11.96 -42.76 -12.30
CA ASN A 69 -13.00 -43.19 -13.22
C ASN A 69 -12.92 -42.42 -14.53
N THR A 70 -13.09 -43.13 -15.64
CA THR A 70 -13.11 -42.56 -16.99
C THR A 70 -14.27 -41.59 -17.23
N ASN A 71 -15.28 -41.60 -16.38
CA ASN A 71 -16.42 -40.67 -16.48
C ASN A 71 -16.03 -39.22 -16.21
N PHE A 72 -14.87 -38.97 -15.58
CA PHE A 72 -14.38 -37.62 -15.31
C PHE A 72 -13.45 -37.12 -16.42
N THR A 73 -13.69 -35.90 -16.87
CA THR A 73 -12.71 -35.12 -17.62
C THR A 73 -11.51 -34.75 -16.73
N ARG A 74 -10.39 -34.37 -17.34
CA ARG A 74 -9.20 -33.95 -16.57
C ARG A 74 -9.46 -32.71 -15.71
N SER A 75 -10.31 -31.79 -16.18
CA SER A 75 -10.71 -30.61 -15.39
C SER A 75 -11.53 -31.00 -14.15
N GLU A 76 -12.43 -31.97 -14.31
CA GLU A 76 -13.22 -32.52 -13.19
C GLU A 76 -12.32 -33.26 -12.20
N GLN A 77 -11.37 -34.08 -12.68
CA GLN A 77 -10.38 -34.73 -11.80
C GLN A 77 -9.52 -33.73 -11.03
N TYR A 78 -9.10 -32.62 -11.65
CA TYR A 78 -8.43 -31.55 -10.91
C TYR A 78 -9.35 -30.93 -9.85
N SER A 79 -10.63 -30.78 -10.16
CA SER A 79 -11.61 -30.26 -9.21
C SER A 79 -11.82 -31.22 -8.02
N LEU A 80 -11.85 -32.53 -8.27
CA LEU A 80 -11.82 -33.56 -7.23
C LEU A 80 -10.51 -33.50 -6.42
N LEU A 81 -9.36 -33.24 -7.06
CA LEU A 81 -8.07 -33.12 -6.37
C LEU A 81 -8.06 -31.93 -5.38
N LYS A 82 -8.61 -30.78 -5.79
CA LYS A 82 -8.81 -29.63 -4.89
C LYS A 82 -9.69 -30.00 -3.69
N LEU A 83 -10.77 -30.75 -3.92
CA LEU A 83 -11.65 -31.21 -2.84
C LEU A 83 -10.93 -32.17 -1.88
N LEU A 84 -10.13 -33.10 -2.39
CA LEU A 84 -9.33 -34.00 -1.55
C LEU A 84 -8.35 -33.23 -0.66
N TYR A 85 -7.68 -32.21 -1.23
CA TYR A 85 -6.84 -31.31 -0.46
C TYR A 85 -7.66 -30.57 0.63
N LYS A 86 -8.78 -29.94 0.25
CA LYS A 86 -9.67 -29.21 1.15
C LYS A 86 -10.22 -30.09 2.29
N PHE A 87 -10.55 -31.34 2.00
CA PHE A 87 -11.10 -32.30 2.98
C PHE A 87 -10.02 -33.05 3.76
N GLY A 88 -8.73 -32.72 3.57
CA GLY A 88 -7.63 -33.32 4.32
C GLY A 88 -7.44 -34.81 4.03
N SER A 89 -7.58 -35.22 2.77
CA SER A 89 -7.27 -36.60 2.39
C SER A 89 -5.77 -36.87 2.47
N ASN A 90 -5.40 -37.99 3.09
CA ASN A 90 -4.02 -38.49 3.14
C ASN A 90 -3.52 -38.97 1.76
N LEU A 91 -4.41 -39.15 0.78
CA LEU A 91 -4.05 -39.56 -0.58
C LEU A 91 -3.77 -38.38 -1.51
N THR A 92 -4.04 -37.14 -1.08
CA THR A 92 -3.94 -35.93 -1.91
C THR A 92 -2.58 -35.80 -2.61
N GLN A 93 -1.48 -35.98 -1.87
CA GLN A 93 -0.13 -35.88 -2.44
C GLN A 93 0.10 -36.91 -3.55
N LYS A 94 -0.23 -38.18 -3.28
CA LYS A 94 -0.09 -39.27 -4.24
C LYS A 94 -0.94 -39.02 -5.48
N TYR A 95 -2.18 -38.54 -5.30
CA TYR A 95 -3.10 -38.28 -6.40
C TYR A 95 -2.65 -37.09 -7.24
N ALA A 96 -2.10 -36.04 -6.64
CA ALA A 96 -1.54 -34.90 -7.36
C ALA A 96 -0.35 -35.31 -8.24
N LEU A 97 0.60 -36.09 -7.70
CA LEU A 97 1.74 -36.62 -8.48
C LEU A 97 1.26 -37.46 -9.67
N ALA A 98 0.40 -38.45 -9.41
CA ALA A 98 -0.12 -39.32 -10.45
C ALA A 98 -0.95 -38.54 -11.49
N TYR A 99 -1.67 -37.49 -11.08
CA TYR A 99 -2.46 -36.65 -11.98
C TYR A 99 -1.55 -35.88 -12.95
N ILE A 100 -0.46 -35.28 -12.44
CA ILE A 100 0.55 -34.60 -13.27
C ILE A 100 1.14 -35.56 -14.30
N ASP A 101 1.57 -36.75 -13.89
CA ASP A 101 2.17 -37.75 -14.79
C ASP A 101 1.14 -38.25 -15.83
N THR A 102 -0.13 -38.34 -15.43
CA THR A 102 -1.22 -38.77 -16.32
C THR A 102 -1.52 -37.73 -17.40
N LEU A 103 -1.36 -36.44 -17.10
CA LEU A 103 -1.57 -35.36 -18.06
C LEU A 103 -0.53 -35.38 -19.20
N GLU A 104 0.68 -35.90 -18.95
CA GLU A 104 1.71 -36.07 -19.99
C GLU A 104 1.34 -37.16 -21.00
N ILE A 105 0.72 -38.25 -20.51
CA ILE A 105 0.43 -39.45 -21.32
C ILE A 105 -0.97 -39.35 -21.97
N ASN A 106 -1.94 -38.82 -21.26
CA ASN A 106 -3.34 -38.71 -21.71
C ASN A 106 -3.93 -37.34 -21.31
N PRO A 107 -3.53 -36.28 -22.02
CA PRO A 107 -3.84 -34.88 -21.68
C PRO A 107 -5.33 -34.54 -21.74
N PHE A 108 -6.12 -35.24 -22.55
CA PHE A 108 -7.52 -34.89 -22.80
C PHE A 108 -8.53 -35.81 -22.11
N GLY A 109 -8.11 -36.99 -21.64
CA GLY A 109 -9.03 -37.98 -21.09
C GLY A 109 -10.11 -38.32 -22.13
N ASN A 110 -11.38 -38.15 -21.76
CA ASN A 110 -12.53 -38.34 -22.65
C ASN A 110 -13.04 -37.05 -23.32
N SER A 111 -12.33 -35.92 -23.18
CA SER A 111 -12.68 -34.64 -23.81
C SER A 111 -12.02 -34.46 -25.18
N THR A 112 -12.68 -33.73 -26.08
CA THR A 112 -12.10 -33.27 -27.36
C THR A 112 -11.73 -31.79 -27.36
N LEU A 113 -12.01 -31.08 -26.27
CA LEU A 113 -11.72 -29.65 -26.13
C LEU A 113 -10.29 -29.43 -25.60
N GLY A 114 -9.57 -28.50 -26.22
CA GLY A 114 -8.18 -28.18 -25.90
C GLY A 114 -8.02 -27.69 -24.47
N LEU A 115 -7.49 -28.57 -23.61
CA LEU A 115 -7.02 -28.22 -22.28
C LEU A 115 -5.60 -27.68 -22.36
N SER A 116 -5.28 -26.61 -21.62
CA SER A 116 -3.89 -26.26 -21.36
C SER A 116 -3.32 -27.26 -20.36
N VAL A 117 -2.68 -28.31 -20.87
CA VAL A 117 -2.08 -29.40 -20.08
C VAL A 117 -1.16 -28.83 -19.00
N LEU A 118 -0.31 -27.89 -19.39
CA LEU A 118 0.67 -27.28 -18.52
C LEU A 118 0.02 -26.44 -17.41
N TYR A 119 -1.09 -25.75 -17.69
CA TYR A 119 -1.85 -25.04 -16.66
C TYR A 119 -2.36 -25.99 -15.55
N TYR A 120 -2.92 -27.14 -15.91
CA TYR A 120 -3.40 -28.11 -14.93
C TYR A 120 -2.26 -28.80 -14.18
N GLN A 121 -1.13 -29.02 -14.84
CA GLN A 121 0.08 -29.53 -14.20
C GLN A 121 0.63 -28.53 -13.15
N VAL A 122 0.72 -27.24 -13.49
CA VAL A 122 1.10 -26.18 -12.55
C VAL A 122 0.09 -26.07 -11.40
N SER A 123 -1.20 -26.11 -11.71
CA SER A 123 -2.27 -26.05 -10.71
C SER A 123 -2.20 -27.22 -9.71
N ALA A 124 -1.94 -28.43 -10.20
CA ALA A 124 -1.71 -29.59 -9.32
C ALA A 124 -0.39 -29.47 -8.54
N SER A 125 0.65 -28.88 -9.12
CA SER A 125 1.92 -28.61 -8.43
C SER A 125 1.74 -27.62 -7.27
N GLU A 126 0.82 -26.65 -7.38
CA GLU A 126 0.49 -25.73 -6.28
C GLU A 126 -0.04 -26.51 -5.06
N ILE A 127 -0.89 -27.53 -5.28
CA ILE A 127 -1.41 -28.41 -4.22
C ILE A 127 -0.26 -29.18 -3.56
N LEU A 128 0.68 -29.71 -4.34
CA LEU A 128 1.88 -30.36 -3.80
C LEU A 128 2.69 -29.41 -2.92
N MET A 129 2.94 -28.17 -3.36
CA MET A 129 3.69 -27.19 -2.58
C MET A 129 2.96 -26.78 -1.30
N LYS A 130 1.63 -26.69 -1.34
CA LYS A 130 0.79 -26.50 -0.14
C LYS A 130 0.92 -27.64 0.87
N LEU A 131 1.27 -28.84 0.41
CA LEU A 131 1.59 -30.01 1.24
C LEU A 131 3.09 -30.12 1.59
N GLY A 132 3.91 -29.15 1.18
CA GLY A 132 5.37 -29.14 1.43
C GLY A 132 6.19 -29.95 0.42
N ASP A 133 5.57 -30.46 -0.66
CA ASP A 133 6.25 -31.19 -1.73
C ASP A 133 6.55 -30.26 -2.91
N TYR A 134 7.84 -30.02 -3.16
CA TYR A 134 8.33 -29.13 -4.23
C TYR A 134 8.94 -29.89 -5.41
N SER A 135 8.71 -31.21 -5.50
CA SER A 135 9.31 -32.08 -6.53
C SER A 135 8.93 -31.71 -7.97
N LYS A 136 7.81 -31.02 -8.16
CA LYS A 136 7.29 -30.59 -9.47
C LYS A 136 7.34 -29.07 -9.68
N ALA A 137 8.15 -28.35 -8.90
CA ALA A 137 8.24 -26.88 -8.98
C ALA A 137 8.73 -26.33 -10.32
N ASN A 138 9.52 -27.09 -11.08
CA ASN A 138 10.01 -26.62 -12.39
C ASN A 138 8.89 -26.31 -13.39
N LEU A 139 7.73 -26.96 -13.26
CA LEU A 139 6.59 -26.77 -14.14
C LEU A 139 6.09 -25.32 -14.15
N VAL A 140 6.19 -24.58 -13.03
CA VAL A 140 5.77 -23.17 -13.03
C VAL A 140 6.67 -22.31 -13.90
N PHE A 141 7.98 -22.58 -13.93
CA PHE A 141 8.92 -21.83 -14.76
C PHE A 141 8.73 -22.17 -16.24
N GLU A 142 8.50 -23.43 -16.57
CA GLU A 142 8.14 -23.85 -17.93
C GLU A 142 6.85 -23.16 -18.42
N TYR A 143 5.84 -23.08 -17.56
CA TYR A 143 4.59 -22.40 -17.87
C TYR A 143 4.77 -20.90 -18.07
N LEU A 144 5.55 -20.24 -17.21
CA LEU A 144 5.86 -18.82 -17.31
C LEU A 144 6.72 -18.48 -18.54
N GLN A 145 7.44 -19.43 -19.12
CA GLN A 145 8.12 -19.21 -20.41
C GLN A 145 7.13 -19.21 -21.58
N TYR A 146 6.04 -19.98 -21.49
CA TYR A 146 5.07 -20.16 -22.56
C TYR A 146 3.97 -19.07 -22.57
N GLU A 147 3.41 -18.72 -21.41
CA GLU A 147 2.25 -17.82 -21.32
C GLU A 147 2.61 -16.33 -21.26
N TYR A 148 3.89 -16.00 -21.11
CA TYR A 148 4.34 -14.63 -20.90
C TYR A 148 3.88 -13.67 -22.01
N PRO A 149 3.45 -12.41 -21.69
CA PRO A 149 3.45 -11.72 -20.39
C PRO A 149 2.23 -11.97 -19.51
N LYS A 150 1.45 -13.02 -19.78
CA LYS A 150 0.31 -13.40 -18.93
C LYS A 150 0.84 -14.18 -17.72
N ILE A 151 0.67 -13.58 -16.56
CA ILE A 151 0.88 -14.20 -15.26
C ILE A 151 -0.38 -13.92 -14.45
N SER A 152 -0.82 -14.88 -13.63
CA SER A 152 -1.97 -14.70 -12.75
C SER A 152 -1.55 -14.77 -11.28
N GLN A 153 -2.52 -14.52 -10.41
CA GLN A 153 -2.35 -14.64 -8.96
C GLN A 153 -1.92 -16.07 -8.54
N LEU A 154 -2.26 -17.11 -9.29
CA LEU A 154 -1.83 -18.49 -9.02
C LEU A 154 -0.30 -18.60 -9.11
N GLU A 155 0.28 -18.19 -10.24
CA GLU A 155 1.73 -18.28 -10.44
C GLU A 155 2.47 -17.36 -9.47
N ILE A 156 1.99 -16.15 -9.23
CA ILE A 156 2.58 -15.25 -8.22
C ILE A 156 2.58 -15.89 -6.82
N SER A 157 1.49 -16.59 -6.44
CA SER A 157 1.42 -17.31 -5.17
C SER A 157 2.44 -18.46 -5.09
N ILE A 158 2.62 -19.21 -6.20
CA ILE A 158 3.63 -20.26 -6.31
C ILE A 158 5.03 -19.66 -6.16
N LEU A 159 5.36 -18.61 -6.91
CA LEU A 159 6.66 -17.94 -6.86
C LEU A 159 6.97 -17.41 -5.45
N SER A 160 5.97 -16.85 -4.76
CA SER A 160 6.09 -16.43 -3.36
C SER A 160 6.48 -17.59 -2.42
N ARG A 161 5.88 -18.78 -2.60
CA ARG A 161 6.24 -19.97 -1.81
C ARG A 161 7.65 -20.44 -2.11
N LEU A 162 8.05 -20.47 -3.38
CA LEU A 162 9.39 -20.87 -3.79
C LEU A 162 10.46 -19.92 -3.22
N LEU A 163 10.22 -18.61 -3.35
CA LEU A 163 11.08 -17.55 -2.81
C LEU A 163 11.30 -17.70 -1.30
N ASN A 164 10.26 -18.05 -0.55
CA ASN A 164 10.33 -18.09 0.92
C ASN A 164 10.80 -19.42 1.50
N ASN A 165 10.60 -20.55 0.79
CA ASN A 165 10.77 -21.88 1.38
C ASN A 165 11.89 -22.71 0.75
N ILE A 166 12.32 -22.41 -0.47
CA ILE A 166 13.23 -23.29 -1.22
C ILE A 166 14.43 -22.52 -1.78
N PRO A 167 15.61 -22.56 -1.11
CA PRO A 167 16.79 -21.79 -1.52
C PRO A 167 17.22 -22.02 -2.97
N GLN A 168 17.07 -23.24 -3.50
CA GLN A 168 17.49 -23.55 -4.88
C GLN A 168 16.65 -22.84 -5.95
N TYR A 169 15.43 -22.40 -5.62
CA TYR A 169 14.54 -21.66 -6.54
C TYR A 169 14.47 -20.16 -6.23
N TYR A 170 15.21 -19.70 -5.22
CA TYR A 170 15.16 -18.32 -4.75
C TYR A 170 15.38 -17.31 -5.88
N GLU A 171 16.51 -17.40 -6.57
CA GLU A 171 16.88 -16.44 -7.62
C GLU A 171 15.93 -16.53 -8.81
N ALA A 172 15.56 -17.73 -9.24
CA ALA A 172 14.62 -17.92 -10.34
C ALA A 172 13.25 -17.30 -10.02
N ALA A 173 12.73 -17.53 -8.81
CA ALA A 173 11.44 -16.97 -8.40
C ALA A 173 11.49 -15.45 -8.28
N LYS A 174 12.59 -14.91 -7.73
CA LYS A 174 12.80 -13.46 -7.63
C LYS A 174 12.83 -12.81 -9.01
N ILE A 175 13.58 -13.38 -9.96
CA ILE A 175 13.66 -12.88 -11.35
C ILE A 175 12.27 -12.85 -12.00
N GLU A 176 11.50 -13.92 -11.88
CA GLU A 176 10.15 -13.99 -12.45
C GLU A 176 9.18 -12.98 -11.81
N LEU A 177 9.29 -12.74 -10.50
CA LEU A 177 8.50 -11.71 -9.83
C LEU A 177 8.89 -10.30 -10.27
N VAL A 178 10.19 -10.00 -10.41
CA VAL A 178 10.66 -8.69 -10.90
C VAL A 178 10.16 -8.46 -12.34
N ARG A 179 10.28 -9.49 -13.18
CA ARG A 179 9.77 -9.49 -14.55
C ARG A 179 8.25 -9.24 -14.57
N ALA A 180 7.48 -9.90 -13.71
CA ALA A 180 6.04 -9.67 -13.56
C ALA A 180 5.70 -8.23 -13.15
N VAL A 181 6.46 -7.61 -12.25
CA VAL A 181 6.25 -6.20 -11.88
C VAL A 181 6.38 -5.27 -13.08
N GLN A 182 7.36 -5.51 -13.94
CA GLN A 182 7.71 -4.60 -15.04
C GLN A 182 6.79 -4.76 -16.26
N GLU A 183 6.33 -5.98 -16.52
CA GLU A 183 5.86 -6.34 -17.86
C GLU A 183 4.54 -7.12 -17.85
N ALA A 184 4.01 -7.54 -16.69
CA ALA A 184 2.77 -8.32 -16.66
C ALA A 184 1.64 -7.60 -17.40
N PHE A 185 0.85 -8.38 -18.14
CA PHE A 185 -0.22 -7.84 -18.98
C PHE A 185 -1.30 -7.09 -18.18
N PHE A 186 -1.65 -7.59 -16.99
CA PHE A 186 -2.63 -6.95 -16.12
C PHE A 186 -1.93 -6.16 -15.01
N TYR A 187 -2.30 -4.89 -14.84
CA TYR A 187 -1.72 -4.01 -13.83
C TYR A 187 -1.84 -4.55 -12.40
N ARG A 188 -2.96 -5.21 -12.09
CA ARG A 188 -3.18 -5.86 -10.79
C ARG A 188 -2.10 -6.90 -10.45
N ASP A 189 -1.64 -7.65 -11.45
CA ASP A 189 -0.63 -8.69 -11.24
C ASP A 189 0.77 -8.09 -11.04
N ARG A 190 1.07 -6.94 -11.67
CA ARG A 190 2.28 -6.16 -11.38
C ARG A 190 2.35 -5.76 -9.91
N TYR A 191 1.23 -5.22 -9.38
CA TYR A 191 1.14 -4.84 -7.97
C TYR A 191 1.31 -6.05 -7.04
N TYR A 192 0.66 -7.18 -7.32
CA TYR A 192 0.81 -8.37 -6.48
C TYR A 192 2.22 -8.94 -6.47
N ALA A 193 2.90 -8.93 -7.62
CA ALA A 193 4.30 -9.33 -7.68
C ALA A 193 5.18 -8.40 -6.84
N LEU A 194 4.94 -7.07 -6.90
CA LEU A 194 5.67 -6.09 -6.09
C LEU A 194 5.41 -6.30 -4.60
N GLU A 195 4.17 -6.58 -4.21
CA GLU A 195 3.79 -6.84 -2.81
C GLU A 195 4.49 -8.09 -2.26
N VAL A 196 4.58 -9.17 -3.05
CA VAL A 196 5.34 -10.37 -2.67
C VAL A 196 6.82 -10.04 -2.45
N LEU A 197 7.46 -9.33 -3.39
CA LEU A 197 8.87 -8.92 -3.25
C LEU A 197 9.09 -8.01 -2.04
N TYR A 198 8.20 -7.04 -1.84
CA TYR A 198 8.29 -6.09 -0.73
C TYR A 198 8.15 -6.77 0.63
N ASN A 199 7.22 -7.71 0.77
CA ASN A 199 7.03 -8.49 1.99
C ASN A 199 8.21 -9.41 2.29
N HIS A 200 8.93 -9.85 1.26
CA HIS A 200 10.13 -10.67 1.41
C HIS A 200 11.37 -9.83 1.76
N ASN A 201 11.68 -8.79 0.98
CA ASN A 201 12.80 -7.88 1.20
C ASN A 201 12.44 -6.45 0.81
N GLN A 202 12.11 -5.64 1.82
CA GLN A 202 11.66 -4.26 1.63
C GLN A 202 12.75 -3.39 0.96
N GLN A 203 14.00 -3.50 1.40
CA GLN A 203 15.08 -2.60 0.95
C GLN A 203 15.43 -2.82 -0.53
N GLU A 204 15.54 -4.08 -0.95
CA GLU A 204 15.82 -4.41 -2.35
C GLU A 204 14.66 -4.05 -3.30
N THR A 205 13.45 -3.92 -2.77
CA THR A 205 12.25 -3.64 -3.57
C THR A 205 11.99 -2.14 -3.77
N ILE A 206 12.61 -1.26 -2.96
CA ILE A 206 12.41 0.20 -3.06
C ILE A 206 12.72 0.74 -4.47
N PRO A 207 13.82 0.38 -5.15
CA PRO A 207 14.09 0.86 -6.51
C PRO A 207 12.97 0.49 -7.50
N LEU A 208 12.44 -0.73 -7.40
CA LEU A 208 11.36 -1.21 -8.26
C LEU A 208 10.04 -0.50 -7.97
N MET A 209 9.78 -0.19 -6.70
CA MET A 209 8.61 0.60 -6.29
C MET A 209 8.70 2.07 -6.77
N LYS A 210 9.90 2.67 -6.74
CA LYS A 210 10.16 3.98 -7.35
C LYS A 210 9.92 3.95 -8.85
N GLN A 211 10.43 2.92 -9.54
CA GLN A 211 10.19 2.71 -10.96
C GLN A 211 8.69 2.61 -11.26
N MET A 212 7.94 1.78 -10.52
CA MET A 212 6.49 1.65 -10.66
C MET A 212 5.79 3.00 -10.47
N PHE A 213 6.16 3.79 -9.46
CA PHE A 213 5.56 5.11 -9.23
C PHE A 213 5.76 6.08 -10.42
N VAL A 214 6.88 5.99 -11.12
CA VAL A 214 7.22 6.89 -12.23
C VAL A 214 6.64 6.42 -13.56
N GLU A 215 6.74 5.12 -13.82
CA GLU A 215 6.62 4.56 -15.17
C GLU A 215 5.34 3.75 -15.38
N ASP A 216 4.67 3.27 -14.32
CA ASP A 216 3.50 2.39 -14.49
C ASP A 216 2.33 3.16 -15.10
N GLU A 217 1.67 2.57 -16.09
CA GLU A 217 0.55 3.16 -16.80
C GLU A 217 -0.69 3.30 -15.89
N ASP A 218 -0.88 2.35 -14.96
CA ASP A 218 -2.03 2.36 -14.05
C ASP A 218 -1.83 3.36 -12.91
N PRO A 219 -2.68 4.40 -12.80
CA PRO A 219 -2.61 5.33 -11.68
C PRO A 219 -2.83 4.67 -10.32
N THR A 220 -3.50 3.52 -10.27
CA THR A 220 -3.70 2.75 -9.04
C THR A 220 -2.36 2.24 -8.51
N ASN A 221 -1.58 1.55 -9.34
CA ASN A 221 -0.24 1.04 -9.00
C ASN A 221 0.71 2.16 -8.54
N ARG A 222 0.69 3.29 -9.27
CA ARG A 222 1.44 4.48 -8.88
C ARG A 222 1.00 5.04 -7.54
N LEU A 223 -0.30 5.11 -7.26
CA LEU A 223 -0.84 5.59 -5.98
C LEU A 223 -0.40 4.70 -4.80
N TRP A 224 -0.47 3.37 -4.95
CA TRP A 224 0.00 2.43 -3.92
C TRP A 224 1.50 2.58 -3.63
N SER A 225 2.30 2.75 -4.70
CA SER A 225 3.73 3.01 -4.58
C SER A 225 4.00 4.33 -3.87
N LEU A 226 3.29 5.41 -4.25
CA LEU A 226 3.36 6.71 -3.59
C LEU A 226 3.06 6.62 -2.09
N ASP A 227 1.97 5.98 -1.72
CA ASP A 227 1.56 5.85 -0.32
C ASP A 227 2.59 5.05 0.49
N THR A 228 3.11 3.96 -0.07
CA THR A 228 4.13 3.13 0.62
C THR A 228 5.45 3.88 0.79
N LEU A 229 5.96 4.51 -0.28
CA LEU A 229 7.20 5.29 -0.25
C LEU A 229 7.11 6.46 0.74
N THR A 230 6.01 7.19 0.76
CA THR A 230 5.86 8.39 1.60
C THR A 230 5.55 8.10 3.07
N VAL A 231 5.00 6.92 3.39
CA VAL A 231 4.68 6.54 4.78
C VAL A 231 5.81 5.76 5.43
N LYS A 232 6.45 4.83 4.71
CA LYS A 232 7.43 3.89 5.28
C LYS A 232 8.88 4.26 4.96
N HIS A 233 9.13 4.88 3.81
CA HIS A 233 10.47 5.11 3.26
C HIS A 233 10.70 6.58 2.92
N LYS A 234 10.23 7.47 3.78
CA LYS A 234 10.30 8.92 3.57
C LYS A 234 11.75 9.39 3.62
N ASP A 235 12.30 9.75 2.47
CA ASP A 235 13.65 10.32 2.32
C ASP A 235 13.68 11.48 1.29
N GLU A 236 14.87 12.07 1.11
CA GLU A 236 15.10 13.21 0.20
C GLU A 236 14.96 12.84 -1.29
N GLU A 237 15.25 11.59 -1.64
CA GLU A 237 15.12 11.13 -3.02
C GLU A 237 13.63 11.02 -3.40
N ILE A 238 12.82 10.45 -2.50
CA ILE A 238 11.36 10.44 -2.63
C ILE A 238 10.82 11.86 -2.70
N HIS A 239 11.30 12.76 -1.86
CA HIS A 239 10.91 14.17 -1.88
C HIS A 239 11.14 14.83 -3.24
N THR A 240 12.34 14.64 -3.79
CA THR A 240 12.73 15.13 -5.12
C THR A 240 11.84 14.53 -6.20
N LEU A 241 11.57 13.24 -6.13
CA LEU A 241 10.74 12.52 -7.08
C LEU A 241 9.29 13.05 -7.10
N LEU A 242 8.72 13.35 -5.93
CA LEU A 242 7.40 13.97 -5.83
C LEU A 242 7.35 15.33 -6.52
N LYS A 243 8.37 16.18 -6.32
CA LYS A 243 8.43 17.49 -6.97
C LYS A 243 8.52 17.37 -8.49
N GLN A 244 9.33 16.45 -9.00
CA GLN A 244 9.44 16.19 -10.43
C GLN A 244 8.10 15.72 -11.03
N ARG A 245 7.39 14.83 -10.32
CA ARG A 245 6.15 14.24 -10.83
C ARG A 245 4.92 15.14 -10.70
N LEU A 246 4.87 16.08 -9.75
CA LEU A 246 3.67 16.88 -9.50
C LEU A 246 3.08 17.53 -10.76
N SER A 247 3.91 18.11 -11.63
CA SER A 247 3.44 18.76 -12.87
C SER A 247 3.45 17.86 -14.10
N GLN A 248 4.05 16.67 -14.01
CA GLN A 248 4.27 15.76 -15.13
C GLN A 248 3.33 14.55 -15.12
N ASP A 249 2.70 14.26 -13.99
CA ASP A 249 1.84 13.09 -13.88
C ASP A 249 0.56 13.26 -14.72
N PRO A 250 0.23 12.32 -15.62
CA PRO A 250 -0.96 12.44 -16.46
C PRO A 250 -2.26 12.40 -15.65
N ASP A 251 -2.27 11.71 -14.51
CA ASP A 251 -3.45 11.53 -13.69
C ASP A 251 -3.61 12.70 -12.70
N PHE A 252 -4.71 13.43 -12.82
CA PHE A 252 -4.96 14.61 -11.99
C PHE A 252 -5.13 14.28 -10.50
N TYR A 253 -5.66 13.10 -10.18
CA TYR A 253 -5.85 12.67 -8.80
C TYR A 253 -4.51 12.31 -8.16
N LEU A 254 -3.58 11.71 -8.90
CA LEU A 254 -2.20 11.54 -8.46
C LEU A 254 -1.50 12.86 -8.23
N ARG A 255 -1.63 13.85 -9.13
CA ARG A 255 -1.07 15.20 -8.90
C ARG A 255 -1.58 15.80 -7.58
N TYR A 256 -2.89 15.70 -7.32
CA TYR A 256 -3.47 16.09 -6.04
C TYR A 256 -2.82 15.35 -4.87
N LYS A 257 -2.71 14.01 -4.94
CA LYS A 257 -2.10 13.21 -3.86
C LYS A 257 -0.64 13.57 -3.64
N ILE A 258 0.14 13.78 -4.69
CA ILE A 258 1.55 14.21 -4.62
C ILE A 258 1.63 15.55 -3.88
N ALA A 259 0.83 16.54 -4.26
CA ALA A 259 0.77 17.84 -3.57
C ALA A 259 0.42 17.68 -2.09
N MET A 260 -0.55 16.81 -1.77
CA MET A 260 -0.93 16.53 -0.38
C MET A 260 0.20 15.85 0.40
N LYS A 261 0.99 14.96 -0.20
CA LYS A 261 2.18 14.35 0.45
C LYS A 261 3.27 15.39 0.67
N LEU A 262 3.52 16.28 -0.29
CA LEU A 262 4.44 17.40 -0.13
C LEU A 262 4.00 18.31 1.03
N LEU A 263 2.72 18.66 1.11
CA LEU A 263 2.20 19.54 2.17
C LEU A 263 2.18 18.88 3.57
N TYR A 264 1.71 17.65 3.68
CA TYR A 264 1.37 17.05 4.98
C TYR A 264 2.30 15.92 5.43
N SER A 265 2.94 15.20 4.50
CA SER A 265 3.93 14.17 4.85
C SER A 265 5.31 14.79 5.04
N PHE A 266 5.76 15.63 4.08
CA PHE A 266 7.00 16.41 4.18
C PHE A 266 6.79 17.69 4.98
N GLY A 267 6.04 18.64 4.43
CA GLY A 267 5.58 19.84 5.11
C GLY A 267 6.64 20.92 5.28
N TYR A 268 7.65 20.96 4.40
CA TYR A 268 8.61 22.04 4.40
C TYR A 268 8.02 23.33 3.82
N LEU A 269 8.61 24.46 4.20
CA LEU A 269 8.23 25.77 3.66
C LEU A 269 8.41 25.84 2.14
N SER A 270 9.46 25.19 1.62
CA SER A 270 9.71 25.02 0.19
C SER A 270 8.67 24.14 -0.52
N ASP A 271 8.02 23.22 0.19
CA ASP A 271 6.97 22.36 -0.36
C ASP A 271 5.67 23.11 -0.52
N TYR A 272 5.31 23.90 0.49
CA TYR A 272 4.18 24.81 0.38
C TYR A 272 4.36 25.76 -0.79
N LYS A 273 5.54 26.39 -0.91
CA LYS A 273 5.85 27.25 -2.05
C LYS A 273 5.74 26.51 -3.38
N PHE A 274 6.34 25.31 -3.47
CA PHE A 274 6.30 24.53 -4.70
C PHE A 274 4.87 24.18 -5.15
N VAL A 275 4.00 23.79 -4.20
CA VAL A 275 2.59 23.52 -4.49
C VAL A 275 1.82 24.80 -4.83
N ALA A 276 2.11 25.92 -4.16
CA ALA A 276 1.53 27.23 -4.48
C ALA A 276 1.88 27.70 -5.90
N ASP A 277 3.14 27.54 -6.29
CA ASP A 277 3.65 27.91 -7.61
C ASP A 277 3.09 26.97 -8.71
N TYR A 278 2.82 25.71 -8.37
CA TYR A 278 2.17 24.73 -9.27
C TYR A 278 0.69 25.06 -9.52
N LEU A 279 -0.04 25.51 -8.50
CA LEU A 279 -1.50 25.64 -8.51
C LEU A 279 -2.11 26.42 -9.69
N PRO A 280 -1.51 27.53 -10.19
CA PRO A 280 -2.01 28.22 -11.37
C PRO A 280 -2.02 27.35 -12.63
N SER A 281 -1.10 26.38 -12.73
CA SER A 281 -0.92 25.50 -13.90
C SER A 281 -1.85 24.27 -13.92
N GLU A 282 -2.49 23.93 -12.80
CA GLU A 282 -3.45 22.82 -12.74
C GLU A 282 -4.68 23.13 -13.60
N GLN A 283 -4.97 22.22 -14.54
CA GLN A 283 -6.05 22.36 -15.51
C GLN A 283 -7.37 21.76 -14.99
N ASN A 284 -7.31 20.78 -14.09
CA ASN A 284 -8.50 20.20 -13.49
C ASN A 284 -9.05 21.13 -12.39
N ALA A 285 -10.24 21.69 -12.61
CA ALA A 285 -10.86 22.65 -11.72
C ALA A 285 -11.15 22.09 -10.32
N GLU A 286 -11.61 20.83 -10.21
CA GLU A 286 -11.93 20.19 -8.93
C GLU A 286 -10.66 19.98 -8.10
N ILE A 287 -9.57 19.53 -8.74
CA ILE A 287 -8.28 19.39 -8.06
C ILE A 287 -7.73 20.74 -7.63
N LYS A 288 -7.82 21.75 -8.50
CA LYS A 288 -7.39 23.11 -8.18
C LYS A 288 -8.15 23.69 -7.00
N GLU A 289 -9.48 23.56 -6.97
CA GLU A 289 -10.32 23.99 -5.85
C GLU A 289 -9.98 23.20 -4.58
N GLY A 290 -9.85 21.87 -4.67
CA GLY A 290 -9.45 21.03 -3.56
C GLY A 290 -8.10 21.45 -2.97
N LEU A 291 -7.09 21.73 -3.80
CA LEU A 291 -5.80 22.24 -3.35
C LEU A 291 -5.93 23.62 -2.70
N LEU A 292 -6.71 24.55 -3.27
CA LEU A 292 -6.97 25.86 -2.65
C LEU A 292 -7.57 25.72 -1.25
N ILE A 293 -8.57 24.85 -1.08
CA ILE A 293 -9.20 24.59 0.22
C ILE A 293 -8.16 24.05 1.20
N ASN A 294 -7.39 23.02 0.82
CA ASN A 294 -6.38 22.43 1.71
C ASN A 294 -5.27 23.43 2.05
N MET A 295 -4.79 24.19 1.07
CA MET A 295 -3.76 25.21 1.27
C MET A 295 -4.25 26.37 2.13
N SER A 296 -5.51 26.77 2.02
CA SER A 296 -6.12 27.81 2.87
C SER A 296 -6.20 27.38 4.33
N ALA A 297 -6.61 26.13 4.58
CA ALA A 297 -6.70 25.52 5.90
C ALA A 297 -5.36 24.96 6.43
N TYR A 298 -4.29 25.02 5.63
CA TYR A 298 -3.00 24.45 5.94
C TYR A 298 -2.41 25.01 7.23
N LYS A 299 -1.89 24.10 8.06
CA LYS A 299 -1.05 24.40 9.22
C LYS A 299 0.21 23.55 9.10
N PRO A 300 1.40 24.13 9.33
CA PRO A 300 2.64 23.38 9.35
C PRO A 300 2.54 22.17 10.27
N ARG A 301 3.25 21.10 9.95
CA ARG A 301 3.27 19.90 10.77
C ARG A 301 3.83 20.23 12.16
N LYS A 302 3.17 19.77 13.21
CA LYS A 302 3.72 19.86 14.58
C LYS A 302 5.06 19.11 14.64
N PRO A 303 6.15 19.75 15.11
CA PRO A 303 7.44 19.10 15.23
C PRO A 303 7.39 17.88 16.17
N ASP A 304 8.31 16.94 15.98
CA ASP A 304 8.45 15.76 16.85
C ASP A 304 8.61 16.19 18.32
N SER A 305 7.96 15.48 19.24
CA SER A 305 8.09 15.73 20.69
C SER A 305 9.54 15.62 21.20
N SER A 306 10.40 14.87 20.52
CA SER A 306 11.82 14.72 20.84
C SER A 306 12.69 15.90 20.41
N ALA A 307 12.22 16.75 19.49
CA ALA A 307 12.96 17.93 19.05
C ALA A 307 13.17 18.92 20.22
N SER A 308 14.41 19.36 20.43
CA SER A 308 14.71 20.30 21.51
C SER A 308 14.16 21.69 21.19
N ILE A 309 13.79 22.47 22.21
CA ILE A 309 13.30 23.85 22.00
C ILE A 309 14.38 24.72 21.35
N THR A 310 15.65 24.49 21.66
CA THR A 310 16.80 25.17 21.06
C THR A 310 16.90 24.93 19.55
N ASP A 311 16.64 23.70 19.11
CA ASP A 311 16.64 23.36 17.67
C ASP A 311 15.45 24.02 16.97
N LEU A 312 14.26 23.98 17.60
CA LEU A 312 13.07 24.63 17.06
C LEU A 312 13.23 26.16 16.92
N LEU A 313 13.90 26.82 17.88
CA LEU A 313 14.23 28.24 17.78
C LEU A 313 15.18 28.52 16.61
N THR A 314 16.18 27.65 16.41
CA THR A 314 17.13 27.76 15.30
C THR A 314 16.42 27.55 13.95
N GLU A 315 15.52 26.57 13.88
CA GLU A 315 14.69 26.32 12.72
C GLU A 315 13.76 27.51 12.40
N LEU A 316 13.14 28.12 13.42
CA LEU A 316 12.28 29.28 13.24
C LEU A 316 13.05 30.52 12.73
N VAL A 317 14.31 30.70 13.16
CA VAL A 317 15.21 31.72 12.59
C VAL A 317 15.43 31.45 11.09
N ASN A 318 15.77 30.22 10.72
CA ASN A 318 15.98 29.83 9.31
C ASN A 318 14.70 29.97 8.47
N MET A 319 13.53 29.66 9.05
CA MET A 319 12.23 29.88 8.41
C MET A 319 11.96 31.38 8.19
N THR A 320 12.41 32.25 9.11
CA THR A 320 12.29 33.71 8.96
C THR A 320 13.13 34.21 7.77
N ASP A 321 14.36 33.70 7.61
CA ASP A 321 15.19 33.99 6.44
C ASP A 321 14.55 33.48 5.14
N THR A 322 14.02 32.26 5.16
CA THR A 322 13.38 31.65 3.98
C THR A 322 12.10 32.38 3.60
N ALA A 323 11.29 32.80 4.57
CA ALA A 323 10.07 33.58 4.33
C ALA A 323 10.38 34.95 3.68
N ASN A 324 11.45 35.61 4.13
CA ASN A 324 11.96 36.82 3.47
C ASN A 324 12.42 36.54 2.04
N LEU A 325 13.21 35.48 1.82
CA LEU A 325 13.66 35.06 0.48
C LEU A 325 12.49 34.80 -0.48
N TYR A 326 11.39 34.24 0.02
CA TYR A 326 10.17 33.99 -0.75
C TYR A 326 9.25 35.20 -0.86
N THR A 327 9.66 36.37 -0.36
CA THR A 327 8.86 37.61 -0.34
C THR A 327 7.53 37.45 0.42
N TRP A 328 7.49 36.55 1.41
CA TRP A 328 6.35 36.34 2.31
C TRP A 328 6.43 37.19 3.58
N LEU A 329 7.57 37.85 3.75
CA LEU A 329 7.88 38.78 4.81
C LEU A 329 8.30 40.10 4.16
N GLY A 330 8.09 41.20 4.89
CA GLY A 330 8.54 42.54 4.52
C GLY A 330 10.05 42.67 4.38
N ASP A 331 10.55 43.89 4.48
CA ASP A 331 11.95 44.17 4.22
C ASP A 331 12.96 43.43 5.15
N LEU A 332 14.24 43.53 4.78
CA LEU A 332 15.34 42.92 5.54
C LEU A 332 15.42 43.43 6.98
N ASN A 333 14.99 44.67 7.25
CA ASN A 333 15.00 45.23 8.61
C ASN A 333 14.02 44.49 9.50
N PHE A 334 12.80 44.26 9.00
CA PHE A 334 11.78 43.51 9.73
C PHE A 334 12.19 42.05 9.95
N SER A 335 12.79 41.42 8.93
CA SER A 335 13.37 40.08 9.08
C SER A 335 14.44 40.01 10.18
N ASN A 336 15.33 41.02 10.24
CA ASN A 336 16.37 41.08 11.27
C ASN A 336 15.82 41.37 12.67
N GLU A 337 14.79 42.19 12.80
CA GLU A 337 14.07 42.42 14.06
C GLU A 337 13.50 41.11 14.61
N LEU A 338 12.76 40.37 13.79
CA LEU A 338 12.18 39.07 14.15
C LEU A 338 13.25 38.07 14.59
N LYS A 339 14.35 37.96 13.83
CA LYS A 339 15.47 37.07 14.20
C LYS A 339 16.14 37.49 15.51
N SER A 340 16.29 38.78 15.76
CA SER A 340 16.88 39.28 17.00
C SER A 340 16.05 38.85 18.22
N ILE A 341 14.72 38.85 18.12
CA ILE A 341 13.84 38.37 19.20
C ILE A 341 14.08 36.87 19.47
N LEU A 342 14.17 36.06 18.42
CA LEU A 342 14.40 34.61 18.54
C LEU A 342 15.80 34.26 19.07
N ILE A 343 16.83 35.03 18.67
CA ILE A 343 18.19 34.87 19.19
C ILE A 343 18.22 35.17 20.69
N THR A 344 17.57 36.25 21.14
CA THR A 344 17.43 36.55 22.57
C THR A 344 16.67 35.45 23.31
N ALA A 345 15.58 34.92 22.73
CA ALA A 345 14.85 33.79 23.30
C ALA A 345 15.75 32.57 23.51
N LYS A 346 16.60 32.26 22.52
CA LYS A 346 17.56 31.16 22.58
C LYS A 346 18.63 31.40 23.66
N THR A 347 19.17 32.61 23.77
CA THR A 347 20.12 32.97 24.83
C THR A 347 19.51 32.77 26.22
N ASN A 348 18.30 33.32 26.46
CA ASN A 348 17.60 33.16 27.73
C ASN A 348 17.38 31.67 28.09
N LEU A 349 17.02 30.84 27.11
CA LEU A 349 16.84 29.41 27.32
C LEU A 349 18.15 28.70 27.71
N LEU A 350 19.25 29.05 27.05
CA LEU A 350 20.58 28.48 27.35
C LEU A 350 21.11 28.91 28.72
N GLU A 351 20.68 30.07 29.21
CA GLU A 351 20.95 30.56 30.57
C GLU A 351 20.03 29.94 31.63
N GLY A 352 19.07 29.10 31.24
CA GLY A 352 18.12 28.43 32.13
C GLY A 352 16.83 29.22 32.40
N ASP A 353 16.67 30.41 31.81
CA ASP A 353 15.47 31.24 31.96
C ASP A 353 14.42 30.91 30.89
N SER A 354 13.73 29.79 31.11
CA SER A 354 12.63 29.34 30.25
C SER A 354 11.43 30.29 30.22
N LEU A 355 11.25 31.15 31.24
CA LEU A 355 10.17 32.12 31.29
C LEU A 355 10.48 33.33 30.41
N ALA A 356 11.70 33.88 30.51
CA ALA A 356 12.15 34.93 29.62
C ALA A 356 12.21 34.45 28.17
N CYS A 357 12.59 33.19 27.91
CA CYS A 357 12.46 32.57 26.59
C CYS A 357 11.00 32.63 26.09
N ARG A 358 10.03 32.20 26.90
CA ARG A 358 8.60 32.24 26.53
C ARG A 358 8.13 33.65 26.17
N ILE A 359 8.51 34.65 26.96
CA ILE A 359 8.16 36.05 26.71
C ILE A 359 8.65 36.49 25.33
N GLN A 360 9.89 36.18 24.98
CA GLN A 360 10.46 36.53 23.68
C GLN A 360 9.78 35.80 22.51
N VAL A 361 9.53 34.49 22.64
CA VAL A 361 8.79 33.74 21.60
C VAL A 361 7.38 34.29 21.42
N LYS A 362 6.73 34.70 22.51
CA LYS A 362 5.40 35.33 22.44
C LYS A 362 5.46 36.69 21.77
N ALA A 363 6.45 37.52 22.10
CA ALA A 363 6.66 38.81 21.44
C ALA A 363 6.89 38.65 19.91
N PHE A 364 7.68 37.66 19.50
CA PHE A 364 7.84 37.29 18.09
C PHE A 364 6.49 36.92 17.45
N GLN A 365 5.73 36.02 18.08
CA GLN A 365 4.44 35.56 17.56
C GLN A 365 3.44 36.70 17.42
N ASP A 366 3.34 37.57 18.43
CA ASP A 366 2.42 38.70 18.44
C ASP A 366 2.79 39.74 17.39
N LEU A 367 4.09 40.00 17.19
CA LEU A 367 4.54 40.92 16.14
C LEU A 367 4.18 40.40 14.74
N VAL A 368 4.42 39.12 14.46
CA VAL A 368 4.03 38.48 13.20
C VAL A 368 2.51 38.55 12.99
N ASP A 369 1.72 38.26 14.02
CA ASP A 369 0.26 38.26 13.95
C ASP A 369 -0.32 39.68 13.75
N ASN A 370 0.24 40.66 14.45
CA ASN A 370 -0.18 42.06 14.34
C ASN A 370 0.12 42.62 12.94
N VAL A 371 1.33 42.40 12.40
CA VAL A 371 1.70 42.87 11.06
C VAL A 371 0.87 42.17 9.98
N TYR A 372 0.57 40.88 10.12
CA TYR A 372 -0.33 40.18 9.20
C TYR A 372 -1.76 40.75 9.21
N LYS A 373 -2.30 41.08 10.40
CA LYS A 373 -3.67 41.62 10.53
C LYS A 373 -3.79 43.07 10.10
N ASP A 374 -2.70 43.84 10.12
CA ASP A 374 -2.66 45.25 9.76
C ASP A 374 -2.64 45.46 8.22
N SER A 375 -3.67 44.94 7.54
CA SER A 375 -3.81 44.90 6.07
C SER A 375 -4.01 46.26 5.38
N LEU A 376 -4.06 47.35 6.15
CA LEU A 376 -4.27 48.72 5.66
C LEU A 376 -3.00 49.57 5.75
N ASN A 377 -1.89 49.02 6.23
CA ASN A 377 -0.69 49.78 6.45
C ASN A 377 0.10 50.00 5.15
N SER A 378 0.50 51.25 4.91
CA SER A 378 1.40 51.63 3.80
C SER A 378 2.87 51.38 4.14
N ASP A 379 3.12 50.71 5.26
CA ASP A 379 4.42 50.34 5.80
C ASP A 379 5.08 49.25 4.93
N PRO A 380 6.39 49.34 4.65
CA PRO A 380 7.13 48.24 4.01
C PRO A 380 7.12 46.93 4.82
N ARG A 381 6.71 46.95 6.09
CA ARG A 381 6.46 45.77 6.92
C ARG A 381 5.15 45.11 6.50
N PHE A 382 5.27 43.90 5.99
CA PHE A 382 4.13 43.02 5.77
C PHE A 382 4.47 41.59 6.17
N VAL A 383 3.44 40.78 6.35
CA VAL A 383 3.51 39.33 6.45
C VAL A 383 2.39 38.80 5.56
N THR A 384 2.69 37.92 4.60
CA THR A 384 1.63 37.29 3.79
C THR A 384 0.95 36.17 4.59
N ILE A 385 -0.17 35.64 4.11
CA ILE A 385 -0.84 34.51 4.78
C ILE A 385 0.08 33.28 4.86
N GLU A 386 0.93 33.07 3.85
CA GLU A 386 1.92 31.99 3.80
C GLU A 386 3.00 32.18 4.87
N GLY A 387 3.58 33.39 4.93
CA GLY A 387 4.55 33.75 5.97
C GLY A 387 3.96 33.61 7.37
N TRP A 388 2.75 34.13 7.59
CA TRP A 388 2.04 34.04 8.86
C TRP A 388 1.84 32.58 9.28
N LYS A 389 1.38 31.70 8.38
CA LYS A 389 1.17 30.27 8.70
C LYS A 389 2.41 29.61 9.25
N PHE A 390 3.56 29.79 8.61
CA PHE A 390 4.80 29.14 9.04
C PHE A 390 5.37 29.77 10.31
N LEU A 391 5.46 31.10 10.36
CA LEU A 391 6.09 31.79 11.48
C LEU A 391 5.23 31.71 12.75
N TYR A 392 3.92 31.94 12.64
CA TYR A 392 3.00 31.93 13.78
C TYR A 392 2.85 30.53 14.42
N TRP A 393 2.59 29.49 13.60
CA TRP A 393 2.33 28.15 14.14
C TRP A 393 3.59 27.51 14.71
N ASN A 394 4.77 27.70 14.09
CA ASN A 394 6.01 27.18 14.66
C ASN A 394 6.38 27.89 15.97
N ALA A 395 6.14 29.20 16.10
CA ALA A 395 6.24 29.88 17.39
C ALA A 395 5.24 29.31 18.42
N GLN A 396 4.00 29.03 18.01
CA GLN A 396 3.00 28.40 18.88
C GLN A 396 3.46 27.03 19.40
N TYR A 397 4.06 26.21 18.54
CA TYR A 397 4.56 24.89 18.93
C TYR A 397 5.70 24.95 19.95
N ILE A 398 6.50 26.02 19.92
CA ILE A 398 7.52 26.30 20.94
C ILE A 398 6.85 26.74 22.25
N LEU A 399 5.90 27.68 22.20
CA LEU A 399 5.16 28.17 23.38
C LEU A 399 4.40 27.06 24.11
N ASP A 400 3.88 26.08 23.38
CA ASP A 400 3.19 24.92 23.94
C ASP A 400 4.11 24.00 24.75
N ARG A 401 5.44 24.07 24.53
CA ARG A 401 6.47 23.26 25.21
C ARG A 401 7.13 24.00 26.38
N LEU A 402 7.07 25.33 26.40
CA LEU A 402 7.61 26.15 27.48
C LEU A 402 6.65 26.20 28.68
N PRO A 403 7.14 26.42 29.92
CA PRO A 403 6.28 26.54 31.09
C PRO A 403 5.28 27.68 30.91
N LYS A 404 4.09 27.52 31.50
CA LYS A 404 3.05 28.56 31.47
C LYS A 404 3.30 29.59 32.56
N LEU A 405 2.88 30.83 32.29
CA LEU A 405 2.73 31.87 33.31
C LEU A 405 1.61 31.52 34.29
#